data_AF-A0A7C4H0K3-F1
#
_entry.id   AF-A0A7C4H0K3-F1
#
_cell.length_a   1.000
_cell.length_b   1.000
_cell.length_c   1.000
_cell.angle_alpha   90.00
_cell.angle_beta   90.00
_cell.angle_gamma   90.00
#
_symmetry.space_group_name_H-M   'P 1'
#
loop_
_entity.id
_entity.type
_entity.pdbx_description
1 polymer ?
#
loop_
_entity_poly.entity_id
_entity_poly.type
_entity_poly.pdbx_seq_one_letter_code
_entity_poly.pdbx_strand_id
1 'polypeptide(L)'
;MDIKLIAFDSLGTRSMATIIKTRHVQIMVDPSAALGPRRYGLPPHPLEYEKLKEHKEAIVKSAKESDLVIVTHYHYDHIPRPGEGVAWLAGKKLLIKDPNHMINFSQKMRAKKFLEMLSTFDIKVEAVDGREIDIGGTKIKFSRPVQHGNDSKLGYVLEVLVEDSGEKILFTSDVEGPVDEEQVKFILSNKPDILICDGPMTYMLGNKYSWEDLEKALKNLKKIVMKTELSILILDHHLIRDRDWKMKIREFVEEVGGDVEIHTAASYMGLPENPLESMRDVLWRESSLRRS
;
A
#
# COMPACT_ATOMS: atom_id res chain seq x y z
N MET A 1 13.54 -11.20 8.00
CA MET A 1 12.37 -10.55 8.63
C MET A 1 11.14 -11.37 8.25
N ASP A 2 9.99 -11.13 8.86
CA ASP A 2 8.73 -11.79 8.47
C ASP A 2 7.71 -10.74 8.02
N ILE A 3 7.06 -11.00 6.88
CA ILE A 3 6.08 -10.09 6.26
C ILE A 3 4.72 -10.76 6.30
N LYS A 4 3.72 -10.03 6.79
CA LYS A 4 2.32 -10.45 6.67
C LYS A 4 1.48 -9.36 6.03
N LEU A 5 0.98 -9.66 4.83
CA LEU A 5 0.13 -8.77 4.05
C LEU A 5 -1.32 -8.96 4.49
N ILE A 6 -1.82 -8.09 5.36
CA ILE A 6 -3.07 -8.30 6.11
C ILE A 6 -4.30 -8.05 5.24
N ALA A 7 -4.27 -6.97 4.45
CA ALA A 7 -5.36 -6.56 3.59
C ALA A 7 -4.80 -5.83 2.37
N PHE A 8 -5.21 -6.28 1.19
CA PHE A 8 -4.74 -5.80 -0.11
C PHE A 8 -5.84 -5.98 -1.16
N ASP A 9 -5.71 -5.30 -2.31
CA ASP A 9 -6.70 -5.38 -3.39
C ASP A 9 -6.79 -6.81 -3.94
N SER A 10 -5.68 -7.55 -4.04
CA SER A 10 -5.70 -8.98 -4.38
C SER A 10 -6.32 -9.88 -3.30
N LEU A 11 -6.45 -9.39 -2.06
CA LEU A 11 -7.17 -10.08 -0.97
C LEU A 11 -8.64 -9.64 -0.88
N GLY A 12 -9.07 -8.66 -1.68
CA GLY A 12 -10.48 -8.31 -1.89
C GLY A 12 -10.92 -6.94 -1.39
N THR A 13 -10.02 -6.09 -0.89
CA THR A 13 -10.38 -4.70 -0.50
C THR A 13 -9.25 -3.73 -0.78
N ARG A 14 -9.56 -2.45 -0.99
CA ARG A 14 -8.54 -1.42 -1.11
C ARG A 14 -7.76 -1.27 0.18
N SER A 15 -6.48 -1.57 0.15
CA SER A 15 -5.59 -1.51 1.31
C SER A 15 -4.14 -1.80 0.92
N MET A 16 -3.21 -1.42 1.77
CA MET A 16 -1.84 -1.94 1.78
C MET A 16 -1.36 -2.31 3.21
N ALA A 17 -2.29 -2.60 4.12
CA ALA A 17 -2.01 -2.91 5.51
C ALA A 17 -1.03 -4.09 5.65
N THR A 18 0.15 -3.80 6.19
CA THR A 18 1.29 -4.74 6.21
C THR A 18 1.89 -4.81 7.61
N ILE A 19 2.16 -6.02 8.08
CA ILE A 19 3.02 -6.27 9.23
C ILE A 19 4.43 -6.60 8.74
N ILE A 20 5.42 -5.88 9.27
CA ILE A 20 6.84 -6.21 9.15
C ILE A 20 7.34 -6.54 10.56
N LYS A 21 7.71 -7.80 10.77
CA LYS A 21 8.25 -8.27 12.04
C LYS A 21 9.76 -8.44 11.93
N THR A 22 10.46 -7.75 12.81
CA THR A 22 11.92 -7.80 12.96
C THR A 22 12.28 -8.50 14.27
N ARG A 23 13.57 -8.61 14.58
CA ARG A 23 14.02 -9.17 15.85
C ARG A 23 13.54 -8.36 17.08
N HIS A 24 13.41 -7.05 16.94
CA HIS A 24 13.21 -6.14 18.08
C HIS A 24 11.89 -5.38 18.06
N VAL A 25 11.25 -5.26 16.90
CA VAL A 25 10.02 -4.48 16.74
C VAL A 25 9.08 -5.12 15.71
N GLN A 26 7.80 -5.18 16.03
CA GLN A 26 6.73 -5.47 15.07
C GLN A 26 6.07 -4.18 14.62
N ILE A 27 6.10 -3.93 13.31
CA ILE A 27 5.66 -2.68 12.69
C ILE A 27 4.39 -2.96 11.90
N MET A 28 3.35 -2.15 12.12
CA MET A 28 2.16 -2.11 11.26
C MET A 28 2.22 -0.89 10.35
N VAL A 29 2.19 -1.10 9.04
CA VAL A 29 2.16 -0.02 8.03
C VAL A 29 0.74 0.10 7.48
N ASP A 30 0.23 1.33 7.43
CA ASP A 30 -1.06 1.71 6.85
C ASP A 30 -2.25 0.87 7.32
N PRO A 31 -2.62 0.94 8.62
CA PRO A 31 -3.61 0.07 9.24
C PRO A 31 -5.05 0.45 8.90
N SER A 32 -5.45 0.31 7.64
CA SER A 32 -6.84 0.51 7.22
C SER A 32 -7.20 -0.31 6.00
N ALA A 33 -8.48 -0.32 5.68
CA ALA A 33 -9.02 -0.87 4.44
C ALA A 33 -10.30 -0.13 4.06
N ALA A 34 -10.58 -0.05 2.76
CA ALA A 34 -11.75 0.61 2.22
C ALA A 34 -12.34 -0.13 0.99
N LEU A 35 -13.55 0.28 0.61
CA LEU A 35 -14.19 -0.16 -0.64
C LEU A 35 -14.16 0.95 -1.68
N GLY A 36 -13.97 0.56 -2.94
CA GLY A 36 -14.14 1.45 -4.07
C GLY A 36 -15.61 1.81 -4.31
N PRO A 37 -15.96 3.10 -4.47
CA PRO A 37 -17.35 3.55 -4.43
C PRO A 37 -18.20 2.93 -5.54
N ARG A 38 -17.81 3.10 -6.82
CA ARG A 38 -18.46 2.43 -7.96
C ARG A 38 -17.40 1.88 -8.89
N ARG A 39 -17.66 0.72 -9.48
CA ARG A 39 -16.84 0.06 -10.49
C ARG A 39 -17.76 -0.60 -11.49
N TYR A 40 -17.51 -0.40 -12.79
CA TYR A 40 -18.41 -0.80 -13.88
C TYR A 40 -19.85 -0.26 -13.71
N GLY A 41 -19.99 0.92 -13.11
CA GLY A 41 -21.30 1.49 -12.80
C GLY A 41 -22.06 0.76 -11.69
N LEU A 42 -21.43 -0.15 -10.93
CA LEU A 42 -22.06 -0.94 -9.86
C LEU A 42 -21.55 -0.53 -8.45
N PRO A 43 -22.42 -0.50 -7.43
CA PRO A 43 -22.01 -0.29 -6.04
C PRO A 43 -21.27 -1.52 -5.50
N PRO A 44 -20.55 -1.41 -4.37
CA PRO A 44 -19.85 -2.55 -3.79
C PRO A 44 -20.80 -3.71 -3.52
N HIS A 45 -20.36 -4.93 -3.85
CA HIS A 45 -21.12 -6.16 -3.65
C HIS A 45 -21.16 -6.54 -2.16
N PRO A 46 -22.19 -7.25 -1.63
CA PRO A 46 -22.22 -7.74 -0.25
C PRO A 46 -20.94 -8.48 0.20
N LEU A 47 -20.37 -9.31 -0.68
CA LEU A 47 -19.09 -9.99 -0.42
C LEU A 47 -17.93 -9.02 -0.17
N GLU A 48 -17.92 -7.83 -0.81
CA GLU A 48 -16.92 -6.79 -0.54
C GLU A 48 -17.10 -6.21 0.87
N TYR A 49 -18.34 -6.02 1.33
CA TYR A 49 -18.61 -5.57 2.70
C TYR A 49 -18.23 -6.60 3.76
N GLU A 50 -18.51 -7.88 3.51
CA GLU A 50 -18.07 -8.99 4.36
C GLU A 50 -16.54 -9.02 4.45
N LYS A 51 -15.86 -8.94 3.29
CA LYS A 51 -14.41 -8.96 3.27
C LYS A 51 -13.77 -7.75 3.95
N LEU A 52 -14.36 -6.56 3.78
CA LEU A 52 -13.95 -5.36 4.50
C LEU A 52 -14.04 -5.52 6.02
N LYS A 53 -15.12 -6.15 6.51
CA LYS A 53 -15.26 -6.42 7.94
C LYS A 53 -14.15 -7.35 8.44
N GLU A 54 -13.90 -8.45 7.75
CA GLU A 54 -12.81 -9.39 8.08
C GLU A 54 -11.45 -8.69 8.12
N HIS A 55 -11.12 -7.92 7.09
CA HIS A 55 -9.85 -7.19 7.01
C HIS A 55 -9.71 -6.17 8.13
N LYS A 56 -10.77 -5.40 8.44
CA LYS A 56 -10.72 -4.45 9.56
C LYS A 56 -10.52 -5.13 10.91
N GLU A 57 -11.17 -6.26 11.15
CA GLU A 57 -10.96 -7.05 12.37
C GLU A 57 -9.52 -7.59 12.45
N ALA A 58 -8.98 -8.09 11.34
CA ALA A 58 -7.60 -8.57 11.25
C ALA A 58 -6.58 -7.45 11.47
N ILE A 59 -6.79 -6.27 10.85
CA ILE A 59 -5.96 -5.08 11.03
C ILE A 59 -5.95 -4.64 12.50
N VAL A 60 -7.12 -4.53 13.13
CA VAL A 60 -7.23 -4.14 14.55
C VAL A 60 -6.51 -5.15 15.44
N LYS A 61 -6.67 -6.45 15.19
CA LYS A 61 -5.98 -7.49 15.96
C LYS A 61 -4.47 -7.38 15.81
N SER A 62 -3.97 -7.33 14.57
CA SER A 62 -2.53 -7.25 14.30
C SER A 62 -1.91 -5.95 14.78
N ALA A 63 -2.61 -4.82 14.65
CA ALA A 63 -2.11 -3.54 15.14
C ALA A 63 -2.00 -3.50 16.67
N LYS A 64 -2.92 -4.15 17.41
CA LYS A 64 -2.80 -4.30 18.87
C LYS A 64 -1.53 -5.03 19.27
N GLU A 65 -1.14 -6.03 18.49
CA GLU A 65 0.08 -6.84 18.70
C GLU A 65 1.36 -6.12 18.23
N SER A 66 1.25 -5.06 17.42
CA SER A 66 2.40 -4.28 16.94
C SER A 66 2.90 -3.25 17.96
N ASP A 67 4.21 -3.06 18.01
CA ASP A 67 4.89 -2.08 18.86
C ASP A 67 4.81 -0.67 18.28
N LEU A 68 4.81 -0.58 16.95
CA LEU A 68 4.89 0.65 16.17
C LEU A 68 3.86 0.64 15.04
N VAL A 69 3.28 1.81 14.77
CA VAL A 69 2.40 2.01 13.61
C VAL A 69 2.98 3.09 12.71
N ILE A 70 2.99 2.84 11.41
CA ILE A 70 3.44 3.76 10.36
C ILE A 70 2.24 4.13 9.50
N VAL A 71 2.09 5.43 9.22
CA VAL A 71 1.11 5.96 8.25
C VAL A 71 1.87 6.71 7.16
N THR A 72 1.85 6.15 5.95
CA THR A 72 2.58 6.70 4.80
C THR A 72 1.86 7.89 4.18
N HIS A 73 0.52 7.90 4.21
CA HIS A 73 -0.32 9.02 3.78
C HIS A 73 -1.76 8.86 4.29
N TYR A 74 -2.64 9.81 3.92
CA TYR A 74 -3.93 10.01 4.58
C TYR A 74 -5.15 9.55 3.77
N HIS A 75 -5.00 8.61 2.84
CA HIS A 75 -6.16 7.98 2.21
C HIS A 75 -6.83 6.96 3.12
N TYR A 76 -8.14 6.74 2.92
CA TYR A 76 -8.94 5.99 3.89
C TYR A 76 -8.77 4.46 3.81
N ASP A 77 -8.10 3.99 2.78
CA ASP A 77 -7.52 2.66 2.65
C ASP A 77 -6.18 2.51 3.39
N HIS A 78 -5.63 3.60 3.95
CA HIS A 78 -4.37 3.60 4.72
C HIS A 78 -4.56 4.07 6.18
N ILE A 79 -5.57 4.92 6.41
CA ILE A 79 -5.99 5.34 7.76
C ILE A 79 -7.48 5.06 8.03
N PRO A 80 -7.85 4.76 9.29
CA PRO A 80 -9.25 4.61 9.69
C PRO A 80 -10.11 5.82 9.33
N ARG A 81 -11.34 5.58 8.86
CA ARG A 81 -12.29 6.66 8.55
C ARG A 81 -12.85 7.28 9.84
N PRO A 82 -13.35 8.53 9.78
CA PRO A 82 -14.19 9.07 10.84
C PRO A 82 -15.34 8.11 11.18
N GLY A 83 -15.43 7.74 12.45
CA GLY A 83 -16.40 6.75 12.97
C GLY A 83 -15.86 5.33 13.12
N GLU A 84 -14.73 4.99 12.49
CA GLU A 84 -14.02 3.74 12.71
C GLU A 84 -13.09 3.95 13.92
N GLY A 85 -13.56 3.59 15.11
CA GLY A 85 -12.87 3.88 16.37
C GLY A 85 -11.38 3.49 16.37
N VAL A 86 -10.54 4.34 16.96
CA VAL A 86 -9.07 4.21 16.97
C VAL A 86 -8.49 3.84 18.34
N ALA A 87 -9.34 3.45 19.29
CA ALA A 87 -8.92 3.11 20.66
C ALA A 87 -7.88 1.99 20.73
N TRP A 88 -7.83 1.12 19.73
CA TRP A 88 -6.83 0.05 19.61
C TRP A 88 -5.40 0.55 19.33
N LEU A 89 -5.25 1.85 19.03
CA LEU A 89 -3.96 2.53 18.92
C LEU A 89 -3.47 3.13 20.24
N ALA A 90 -4.29 3.11 21.31
CA ALA A 90 -3.91 3.66 22.60
C ALA A 90 -2.61 3.02 23.15
N GLY A 91 -1.73 3.85 23.70
CA GLY A 91 -0.42 3.47 24.23
C GLY A 91 0.65 3.22 23.15
N LYS A 92 0.34 3.37 21.86
CA LYS A 92 1.27 3.11 20.77
C LYS A 92 2.02 4.37 20.33
N LYS A 93 3.16 4.14 19.68
CA LYS A 93 3.88 5.15 18.91
C LYS A 93 3.43 5.09 17.44
N LEU A 94 3.05 6.23 16.89
CA LEU A 94 2.69 6.41 15.49
C LEU A 94 3.74 7.27 14.81
N LEU A 95 4.31 6.76 13.74
CA LEU A 95 5.17 7.49 12.82
C LEU A 95 4.36 7.84 11.59
N ILE A 96 4.16 9.13 11.34
CA ILE A 96 3.27 9.59 10.29
C ILE A 96 4.01 10.49 9.31
N LYS A 97 3.57 10.48 8.06
CA LYS A 97 3.89 11.55 7.13
C LYS A 97 3.48 12.91 7.72
N ASP A 98 4.22 13.99 7.49
CA ASP A 98 3.90 15.32 8.02
C ASP A 98 2.50 15.80 7.58
N PRO A 99 1.55 16.02 8.52
CA PRO A 99 0.17 16.41 8.19
C PRO A 99 0.03 17.85 7.68
N ASN A 100 1.09 18.65 7.69
CA ASN A 100 1.08 20.07 7.36
C ASN A 100 1.95 20.44 6.15
N HIS A 101 3.01 19.68 5.87
CA HIS A 101 3.95 19.95 4.79
C HIS A 101 3.84 18.96 3.62
N MET A 102 4.15 19.44 2.41
CA MET A 102 4.09 18.66 1.17
C MET A 102 2.82 17.83 1.10
N ILE A 103 1.65 18.43 1.30
CA ILE A 103 0.37 17.74 1.45
C ILE A 103 -0.70 18.52 0.69
N ASN A 104 -1.60 17.80 -0.01
CA ASN A 104 -2.73 18.46 -0.65
C ASN A 104 -3.88 18.70 0.34
N PHE A 105 -4.89 19.47 -0.10
CA PHE A 105 -6.03 19.81 0.76
C PHE A 105 -6.82 18.57 1.23
N SER A 106 -7.05 17.59 0.35
CA SER A 106 -7.78 16.36 0.68
C SER A 106 -7.08 15.58 1.80
N GLN A 107 -5.79 15.30 1.64
CA GLN A 107 -4.99 14.61 2.65
C GLN A 107 -4.92 15.43 3.94
N LYS A 108 -4.73 16.76 3.88
CA LYS A 108 -4.68 17.62 5.07
C LYS A 108 -5.97 17.55 5.89
N MET A 109 -7.13 17.56 5.23
CA MET A 109 -8.42 17.43 5.91
C MET A 109 -8.63 16.05 6.52
N ARG A 110 -8.15 14.98 5.87
CA ARG A 110 -8.21 13.61 6.41
C ARG A 110 -7.24 13.43 7.58
N ALA A 111 -6.02 13.95 7.46
CA ALA A 111 -5.02 13.99 8.53
C ALA A 111 -5.56 14.70 9.77
N LYS A 112 -6.17 15.89 9.59
CA LYS A 112 -6.80 16.63 10.69
C LYS A 112 -7.82 15.78 11.44
N LYS A 113 -8.77 15.16 10.71
CA LYS A 113 -9.81 14.31 11.33
C LYS A 113 -9.20 13.09 12.02
N PHE A 114 -8.20 12.46 11.42
CA PHE A 114 -7.51 11.32 12.02
C PHE A 114 -6.80 11.71 13.32
N LEU A 115 -6.05 12.83 13.32
CA LEU A 115 -5.39 13.34 14.52
C LEU A 115 -6.38 13.77 15.61
N GLU A 116 -7.53 14.34 15.24
CA GLU A 116 -8.63 14.63 16.18
C GLU A 116 -9.20 13.37 16.82
N MET A 117 -9.28 12.25 16.08
CA MET A 117 -9.69 10.97 16.66
C MET A 117 -8.63 10.43 17.64
N LEU A 118 -7.35 10.56 17.30
CA LEU A 118 -6.23 10.09 18.12
C LEU A 118 -6.04 10.90 19.41
N SER A 119 -6.31 12.21 19.40
CA SER A 119 -6.08 13.11 20.54
C SER A 119 -6.89 12.77 21.80
N THR A 120 -7.90 11.90 21.66
CA THR A 120 -8.70 11.39 22.78
C THR A 120 -8.04 10.24 23.53
N PHE A 121 -6.88 9.76 23.07
CA PHE A 121 -6.13 8.64 23.64
C PHE A 121 -4.67 9.04 23.88
N ASP A 122 -4.01 8.33 24.81
CA ASP A 122 -2.57 8.48 25.04
C ASP A 122 -1.80 7.81 23.89
N ILE A 123 -1.53 8.58 22.83
CA ILE A 123 -0.89 8.12 21.60
C ILE A 123 0.24 9.08 21.25
N LYS A 124 1.46 8.56 21.14
CA LYS A 124 2.61 9.38 20.74
C LYS A 124 2.69 9.43 19.22
N VAL A 125 2.39 10.60 18.65
CA VAL A 125 2.47 10.84 17.21
C VAL A 125 3.74 11.61 16.86
N GLU A 126 4.48 11.15 15.87
CA GLU A 126 5.73 11.76 15.41
C GLU A 126 5.76 11.85 13.87
N ALA A 127 6.05 13.04 13.34
CA ALA A 127 6.25 13.23 11.90
C ALA A 127 7.65 12.74 11.47
N VAL A 128 7.71 12.00 10.36
CA VAL A 128 8.94 11.26 9.95
C VAL A 128 9.44 11.52 8.54
N ASP A 129 8.95 12.56 7.86
CA ASP A 129 9.39 12.94 6.52
C ASP A 129 10.93 13.02 6.40
N GLY A 130 11.52 12.14 5.59
CA GLY A 130 12.97 12.07 5.36
C GLY A 130 13.83 11.64 6.55
N ARG A 131 13.22 11.08 7.60
CA ARG A 131 13.92 10.68 8.83
C ARG A 131 14.38 9.23 8.81
N GLU A 132 15.29 8.92 9.70
CA GLU A 132 15.75 7.57 10.00
C GLU A 132 15.66 7.34 11.51
N ILE A 133 15.25 6.15 11.90
CA ILE A 133 15.04 5.74 13.29
C ILE A 133 15.67 4.36 13.48
N ASP A 134 16.34 4.16 14.61
CA ASP A 134 16.87 2.85 15.03
C ASP A 134 16.12 2.38 16.28
N ILE A 135 15.62 1.14 16.25
CA ILE A 135 14.96 0.48 17.39
C ILE A 135 15.64 -0.87 17.60
N GLY A 136 16.60 -0.90 18.53
CA GLY A 136 17.29 -2.13 18.90
C GLY A 136 18.13 -2.73 17.76
N GLY A 137 18.60 -1.93 16.81
CA GLY A 137 19.33 -2.38 15.62
C GLY A 137 18.43 -2.60 14.39
N THR A 138 17.11 -2.53 14.53
CA THR A 138 16.20 -2.42 13.40
C THR A 138 16.17 -0.97 12.92
N LYS A 139 16.63 -0.71 11.69
CA LYS A 139 16.61 0.63 11.10
C LYS A 139 15.35 0.82 10.27
N ILE A 140 14.68 1.94 10.47
CA ILE A 140 13.51 2.35 9.72
C ILE A 140 13.81 3.70 9.09
N LYS A 141 13.84 3.74 7.76
CA LYS A 141 14.16 4.93 6.99
C LYS A 141 12.98 5.33 6.14
N PHE A 142 12.67 6.62 6.17
CA PHE A 142 11.58 7.21 5.42
C PHE A 142 12.14 8.03 4.27
N SER A 143 11.53 7.95 3.09
CA SER A 143 11.84 8.88 2.02
C SER A 143 11.48 10.32 2.41
N ARG A 144 12.02 11.30 1.69
CA ARG A 144 11.36 12.62 1.66
C ARG A 144 9.99 12.45 0.99
N PRO A 145 8.99 13.31 1.25
CA PRO A 145 7.70 13.21 0.58
C PRO A 145 7.85 13.13 -0.94
N VAL A 146 7.40 12.03 -1.52
CA VAL A 146 7.38 11.79 -2.97
C VAL A 146 5.95 11.96 -3.48
N GLN A 147 5.79 12.25 -4.77
CA GLN A 147 4.46 12.44 -5.36
C GLN A 147 3.61 11.19 -5.15
N HIS A 148 2.34 11.40 -4.80
CA HIS A 148 1.35 10.34 -4.73
C HIS A 148 0.89 10.00 -6.15
N GLY A 149 1.60 9.09 -6.82
CA GLY A 149 1.37 8.76 -8.23
C GLY A 149 2.06 9.71 -9.22
N ASN A 150 1.42 9.92 -10.37
CA ASN A 150 1.96 10.71 -11.49
C ASN A 150 1.68 12.23 -11.44
N ASP A 151 0.94 12.73 -10.45
CA ASP A 151 0.57 14.15 -10.35
C ASP A 151 0.67 14.67 -8.90
N SER A 152 1.54 15.66 -8.69
CA SER A 152 1.69 16.41 -7.43
C SER A 152 0.38 16.92 -6.81
N LYS A 153 -0.68 17.13 -7.59
CA LYS A 153 -2.01 17.54 -7.07
C LYS A 153 -2.68 16.45 -6.23
N LEU A 154 -2.32 15.18 -6.43
CA LEU A 154 -2.81 14.04 -5.65
C LEU A 154 -2.26 14.04 -4.22
N GLY A 155 -1.21 14.83 -3.97
CA GLY A 155 -0.55 14.95 -2.67
C GLY A 155 0.77 14.18 -2.67
N TYR A 156 1.21 13.77 -1.49
CA TYR A 156 2.51 13.13 -1.32
C TYR A 156 2.43 12.00 -0.31
N VAL A 157 3.26 10.98 -0.52
CA VAL A 157 3.39 9.79 0.32
C VAL A 157 4.81 9.64 0.85
N LEU A 158 4.99 8.76 1.83
CA LEU A 158 6.30 8.29 2.25
C LEU A 158 6.53 6.85 1.83
N GLU A 159 7.70 6.59 1.28
CA GLU A 159 8.24 5.24 1.13
C GLU A 159 8.96 4.88 2.43
N VAL A 160 8.89 3.60 2.81
CA VAL A 160 9.41 3.11 4.08
C VAL A 160 10.35 1.94 3.81
N LEU A 161 11.60 2.08 4.23
CA LEU A 161 12.57 0.99 4.28
C LEU A 161 12.67 0.49 5.71
N VAL A 162 12.57 -0.82 5.90
CA VAL A 162 12.91 -1.50 7.16
C VAL A 162 14.11 -2.41 6.89
N GLU A 163 15.17 -2.24 7.67
CA GLU A 163 16.39 -3.03 7.62
C GLU A 163 16.62 -3.70 8.99
N ASP A 164 16.82 -5.02 8.98
CA ASP A 164 17.14 -5.79 10.18
C ASP A 164 18.11 -6.92 9.82
N SER A 165 19.25 -6.98 10.52
CA SER A 165 20.30 -7.99 10.29
C SER A 165 20.78 -8.12 8.83
N GLY A 166 20.76 -7.01 8.07
CA GLY A 166 21.24 -6.93 6.68
C GLY A 166 20.16 -7.12 5.61
N GLU A 167 19.03 -7.73 5.95
CA GLU A 167 17.87 -7.85 5.07
C GLU A 167 17.09 -6.53 5.03
N LYS A 168 16.50 -6.20 3.88
CA LYS A 168 15.84 -4.92 3.60
C LYS A 168 14.51 -5.12 2.89
N ILE A 169 13.46 -4.58 3.50
CA ILE A 169 12.11 -4.53 2.93
C ILE A 169 11.77 -3.08 2.66
N LEU A 170 11.33 -2.76 1.44
CA LEU A 170 10.86 -1.43 1.08
C LEU A 170 9.38 -1.48 0.70
N PHE A 171 8.60 -0.61 1.33
CA PHE A 171 7.19 -0.37 1.06
C PHE A 171 7.03 0.99 0.38
N THR A 172 6.51 1.03 -0.84
CA THR A 172 6.49 2.29 -1.63
C THR A 172 5.31 3.21 -1.28
N SER A 173 4.24 2.68 -0.68
CA SER A 173 2.93 3.35 -0.67
C SER A 173 2.37 3.53 -2.09
N ASP A 174 1.43 4.45 -2.26
CA ASP A 174 0.71 4.72 -3.50
C ASP A 174 1.51 5.63 -4.45
N VAL A 175 2.45 5.05 -5.19
CA VAL A 175 3.30 5.75 -6.17
C VAL A 175 2.92 5.46 -7.62
N GLU A 176 1.85 4.71 -7.83
CA GLU A 176 1.30 4.27 -9.11
C GLU A 176 2.30 3.51 -9.98
N GLY A 177 3.10 2.62 -9.36
CA GLY A 177 4.18 1.91 -10.05
C GLY A 177 5.30 2.89 -10.46
N PRO A 178 6.31 3.13 -9.60
CA PRO A 178 7.15 4.33 -9.58
C PRO A 178 7.33 5.05 -10.94
N VAL A 179 6.64 6.17 -11.11
CA VAL A 179 6.62 6.98 -12.35
C VAL A 179 7.58 8.17 -12.31
N ASP A 180 7.80 8.74 -11.11
CA ASP A 180 8.63 9.91 -10.86
C ASP A 180 10.05 9.53 -10.42
N GLU A 181 11.03 10.35 -10.77
CA GLU A 181 12.44 10.08 -10.49
C GLU A 181 12.75 10.01 -8.99
N GLU A 182 12.11 10.84 -8.15
CA GLU A 182 12.39 10.84 -6.71
C GLU A 182 11.83 9.59 -6.02
N GLN A 183 10.71 9.03 -6.50
CA GLN A 183 10.18 7.73 -6.06
C GLN A 183 11.23 6.63 -6.33
N VAL A 184 11.71 6.54 -7.57
CA VAL A 184 12.69 5.51 -7.98
C VAL A 184 14.03 5.67 -7.26
N LYS A 185 14.46 6.92 -7.03
CA LYS A 185 15.74 7.23 -6.41
C LYS A 185 15.86 6.70 -4.99
N PHE A 186 14.81 6.79 -4.17
CA PHE A 186 14.83 6.23 -2.83
C PHE A 186 15.02 4.71 -2.87
N ILE A 187 14.30 4.02 -3.76
CA ILE A 187 14.42 2.57 -3.94
C ILE A 187 15.84 2.18 -4.34
N LEU A 188 16.36 2.79 -5.42
CA LEU A 188 17.70 2.47 -5.95
C LEU A 188 18.83 2.79 -4.96
N SER A 189 18.68 3.84 -4.14
CA SER A 189 19.71 4.23 -3.18
C SER A 189 19.77 3.30 -1.98
N ASN A 190 18.66 2.65 -1.63
CA ASN A 190 18.59 1.76 -0.48
C ASN A 190 18.75 0.27 -0.84
N LYS A 191 18.51 -0.10 -2.11
CA LYS A 191 18.69 -1.47 -2.67
C LYS A 191 18.01 -2.55 -1.81
N PRO A 192 16.66 -2.62 -1.83
CA PRO A 192 15.94 -3.60 -1.01
C PRO A 192 16.04 -5.02 -1.57
N ASP A 193 15.91 -6.01 -0.69
CA ASP A 193 15.77 -7.42 -1.06
C ASP A 193 14.32 -7.76 -1.43
N ILE A 194 13.36 -7.07 -0.79
CA ILE A 194 11.92 -7.22 -1.04
C ILE A 194 11.29 -5.84 -1.26
N LEU A 195 10.53 -5.69 -2.33
CA LEU A 195 9.81 -4.46 -2.67
C LEU A 195 8.29 -4.71 -2.69
N ILE A 196 7.56 -4.01 -1.83
CA ILE A 196 6.10 -3.98 -1.81
C ILE A 196 5.64 -2.69 -2.51
N CYS A 197 5.00 -2.85 -3.66
CA CYS A 197 4.64 -1.77 -4.56
C CYS A 197 3.17 -1.84 -4.99
N ASP A 198 2.52 -0.68 -5.08
CA ASP A 198 1.12 -0.55 -5.48
C ASP A 198 0.88 -0.84 -6.96
N GLY A 199 1.93 -0.73 -7.78
CA GLY A 199 1.95 -1.05 -9.20
C GLY A 199 1.23 -0.03 -10.11
N PRO A 200 1.45 -0.10 -11.44
CA PRO A 200 0.89 0.88 -12.38
C PRO A 200 -0.64 0.94 -12.35
N MET A 201 -1.21 2.15 -12.40
CA MET A 201 -2.66 2.40 -12.35
C MET A 201 -3.38 2.07 -13.69
N THR A 202 -3.23 0.84 -14.16
CA THR A 202 -3.64 0.38 -15.50
C THR A 202 -5.14 0.49 -15.79
N TYR A 203 -5.97 0.45 -14.74
CA TYR A 203 -7.44 0.63 -14.86
C TYR A 203 -7.87 2.06 -15.22
N MET A 204 -6.94 3.03 -15.18
CA MET A 204 -7.16 4.43 -15.54
C MET A 204 -6.43 4.84 -16.83
N LEU A 205 -5.90 3.87 -17.59
CA LEU A 205 -5.19 4.12 -18.85
C LEU A 205 -6.04 4.91 -19.85
N GLY A 206 -5.42 5.95 -20.43
CA GLY A 206 -6.08 6.86 -21.36
C GLY A 206 -6.96 7.92 -20.69
N ASN A 207 -6.94 8.01 -19.35
CA ASN A 207 -7.65 9.03 -18.58
C ASN A 207 -6.70 9.73 -17.60
N LYS A 208 -6.66 9.26 -16.34
CA LYS A 208 -5.80 9.85 -15.30
C LYS A 208 -4.38 9.28 -15.31
N TYR A 209 -4.18 8.19 -16.05
CA TYR A 209 -2.90 7.54 -16.22
C TYR A 209 -2.65 7.38 -17.72
N SER A 210 -1.54 7.92 -18.24
CA SER A 210 -1.25 7.89 -19.67
C SER A 210 -0.51 6.60 -20.06
N TRP A 211 -0.45 6.31 -21.36
CA TRP A 211 0.39 5.23 -21.88
C TRP A 211 1.87 5.49 -21.63
N GLU A 212 2.28 6.77 -21.68
CA GLU A 212 3.64 7.19 -21.35
C GLU A 212 3.97 6.94 -19.87
N ASP A 213 3.01 7.18 -18.96
CA ASP A 213 3.18 6.86 -17.53
C ASP A 213 3.34 5.36 -17.31
N LEU A 214 2.58 4.52 -18.02
CA LEU A 214 2.76 3.07 -17.96
C LEU A 214 4.14 2.64 -18.45
N GLU A 215 4.58 3.16 -19.60
CA GLU A 215 5.90 2.84 -20.13
C GLU A 215 7.02 3.27 -19.17
N LYS A 216 6.91 4.48 -18.59
CA LYS A 216 7.84 4.98 -17.57
C LYS A 216 7.85 4.09 -16.33
N ALA A 217 6.69 3.75 -15.80
CA ALA A 217 6.54 2.88 -14.64
C ALA A 217 7.22 1.52 -14.85
N LEU A 218 6.92 0.85 -15.97
CA LEU A 218 7.50 -0.45 -16.29
C LEU A 218 9.01 -0.36 -16.51
N LYS A 219 9.49 0.69 -17.20
CA LYS A 219 10.92 0.95 -17.38
C LYS A 219 11.63 1.19 -16.04
N ASN A 220 11.00 1.92 -15.12
CA ASN A 220 11.53 2.19 -13.79
C ASN A 220 11.56 0.95 -12.91
N LEU A 221 10.49 0.14 -12.91
CA LEU A 221 10.46 -1.16 -12.25
C LEU A 221 11.56 -2.08 -12.79
N LYS A 222 11.72 -2.17 -14.12
CA LYS A 222 12.81 -2.93 -14.75
C LYS A 222 14.18 -2.41 -14.30
N LYS A 223 14.37 -1.10 -14.28
CA LYS A 223 15.60 -0.47 -13.79
C LYS A 223 15.87 -0.82 -12.32
N ILE A 224 14.85 -0.88 -11.48
CA ILE A 224 14.97 -1.29 -10.07
C ILE A 224 15.45 -2.74 -10.00
N VAL A 225 14.76 -3.67 -10.67
CA VAL A 225 15.15 -5.09 -10.69
C VAL A 225 16.60 -5.25 -11.14
N MET A 226 17.00 -4.61 -12.25
CA MET A 226 18.34 -4.77 -12.82
C MET A 226 19.47 -4.08 -12.03
N LYS A 227 19.17 -3.10 -11.18
CA LYS A 227 20.19 -2.29 -10.47
C LYS A 227 20.24 -2.53 -8.97
N THR A 228 19.39 -3.41 -8.46
CA THR A 228 19.34 -3.79 -7.05
C THR A 228 19.49 -5.31 -6.93
N GLU A 229 19.65 -5.80 -5.72
CA GLU A 229 19.68 -7.25 -5.42
C GLU A 229 18.28 -7.74 -5.06
N LEU A 230 17.26 -7.19 -5.74
CA LEU A 230 15.86 -7.46 -5.44
C LEU A 230 15.53 -8.91 -5.75
N SER A 231 15.12 -9.65 -4.73
CA SER A 231 14.72 -11.06 -4.85
C SER A 231 13.21 -11.21 -5.04
N ILE A 232 12.42 -10.33 -4.43
CA ILE A 232 10.96 -10.40 -4.44
C ILE A 232 10.35 -9.04 -4.76
N LEU A 233 9.48 -9.00 -5.77
CA LEU A 233 8.68 -7.85 -6.16
C LEU A 233 7.19 -8.16 -5.97
N ILE A 234 6.56 -7.52 -5.00
CA ILE A 234 5.10 -7.59 -4.79
C ILE A 234 4.46 -6.40 -5.50
N LEU A 235 3.61 -6.65 -6.50
CA LEU A 235 2.79 -5.66 -7.21
C LEU A 235 1.32 -5.89 -6.87
N ASP A 236 0.65 -4.92 -6.25
CA ASP A 236 -0.74 -5.10 -5.79
C ASP A 236 -1.65 -3.86 -5.99
N HIS A 237 -2.40 -3.46 -4.97
CA HIS A 237 -3.14 -2.22 -4.78
C HIS A 237 -3.74 -1.55 -6.04
N HIS A 238 -3.00 -0.71 -6.76
CA HIS A 238 -3.50 -0.03 -7.95
C HIS A 238 -3.56 -0.94 -9.17
N LEU A 239 -2.55 -1.80 -9.37
CA LEU A 239 -2.47 -2.70 -10.51
C LEU A 239 -3.64 -3.70 -10.54
N ILE A 240 -4.00 -4.25 -9.38
CA ILE A 240 -5.01 -5.33 -9.23
C ILE A 240 -6.44 -4.85 -9.47
N ARG A 241 -6.67 -3.54 -9.43
CA ARG A 241 -7.98 -2.93 -9.75
C ARG A 241 -8.36 -3.07 -11.22
N ASP A 242 -7.41 -3.47 -12.07
CA ASP A 242 -7.65 -3.80 -13.46
C ASP A 242 -7.74 -5.31 -13.65
N ARG A 243 -8.88 -5.84 -14.12
CA ARG A 243 -9.04 -7.28 -14.38
C ARG A 243 -8.02 -7.82 -15.39
N ASP A 244 -7.54 -6.96 -16.29
CA ASP A 244 -6.66 -7.32 -17.40
C ASP A 244 -5.19 -6.95 -17.14
N TRP A 245 -4.83 -6.67 -15.88
CA TRP A 245 -3.49 -6.18 -15.50
C TRP A 245 -2.36 -7.09 -15.96
N LYS A 246 -2.53 -8.41 -15.88
CA LYS A 246 -1.53 -9.41 -16.29
C LYS A 246 -1.15 -9.26 -17.77
N MET A 247 -2.13 -8.96 -18.63
CA MET A 247 -1.86 -8.73 -20.06
C MET A 247 -1.11 -7.42 -20.28
N LYS A 248 -1.44 -6.38 -19.50
CA LYS A 248 -0.86 -5.04 -19.65
C LYS A 248 0.59 -4.93 -19.21
N ILE A 249 1.05 -5.82 -18.31
CA ILE A 249 2.44 -5.83 -17.85
C ILE A 249 3.20 -7.09 -18.29
N ARG A 250 2.62 -7.87 -19.22
CA ARG A 250 3.16 -9.16 -19.65
C ARG A 250 4.61 -9.08 -20.09
N GLU A 251 4.92 -8.12 -20.96
CA GLU A 251 6.28 -7.93 -21.48
C GLU A 251 7.27 -7.68 -20.35
N PHE A 252 6.92 -6.82 -19.39
CA PHE A 252 7.75 -6.58 -18.20
C PHE A 252 8.00 -7.87 -17.39
N VAL A 253 6.96 -8.67 -17.14
CA VAL A 253 7.08 -9.93 -16.39
C VAL A 253 7.96 -10.94 -17.16
N GLU A 254 7.78 -11.06 -18.48
CA GLU A 254 8.60 -11.93 -19.33
C GLU A 254 10.08 -11.50 -19.35
N GLU A 255 10.35 -10.19 -19.30
CA GLU A 255 11.70 -9.64 -19.33
C GLU A 255 12.47 -9.80 -18.02
N VAL A 256 11.82 -9.74 -16.85
CA VAL A 256 12.51 -9.70 -15.54
C VAL A 256 12.20 -10.89 -14.64
N GLY A 257 11.23 -11.74 -14.99
CA GLY A 257 10.80 -12.86 -14.14
C GLY A 257 11.86 -13.96 -13.94
N GLY A 258 12.97 -13.92 -14.68
CA GLY A 258 14.14 -14.76 -14.43
C GLY A 258 15.10 -14.19 -13.38
N ASP A 259 15.00 -12.89 -13.08
CA ASP A 259 15.87 -12.16 -12.16
C ASP A 259 15.21 -11.90 -10.79
N VAL A 260 13.87 -11.86 -10.74
CA VAL A 260 13.09 -11.57 -9.52
C VAL A 260 11.79 -12.39 -9.47
N GLU A 261 11.40 -12.82 -8.27
CA GLU A 261 10.08 -13.43 -8.05
C GLU A 261 8.99 -12.34 -7.99
N ILE A 262 8.00 -12.40 -8.88
CA ILE A 262 6.91 -11.42 -8.95
C ILE A 262 5.65 -12.01 -8.33
N HIS A 263 5.09 -11.30 -7.34
CA HIS A 263 3.91 -11.71 -6.60
C HIS A 263 2.83 -10.64 -6.56
N THR A 264 1.60 -11.06 -6.34
CA THR A 264 0.58 -10.23 -5.70
C THR A 264 0.64 -10.47 -4.19
N ALA A 265 -0.01 -9.62 -3.39
CA ALA A 265 -0.06 -9.85 -1.95
C ALA A 265 -0.70 -11.20 -1.60
N ALA A 266 -1.77 -11.59 -2.30
CA ALA A 266 -2.38 -12.89 -2.15
C ALA A 266 -1.40 -14.03 -2.46
N SER A 267 -0.72 -14.00 -3.62
CA SER A 267 0.17 -15.09 -4.02
C SER A 267 1.42 -15.20 -3.15
N TYR A 268 1.98 -14.07 -2.67
CA TYR A 268 3.08 -14.06 -1.70
C TYR A 268 2.68 -14.74 -0.38
N MET A 269 1.43 -14.53 0.06
CA MET A 269 0.88 -15.18 1.26
C MET A 269 0.43 -16.64 1.01
N GLY A 270 0.65 -17.19 -0.20
CA GLY A 270 0.22 -18.54 -0.56
C GLY A 270 -1.29 -18.70 -0.71
N LEU A 271 -2.01 -17.59 -0.97
CA LEU A 271 -3.46 -17.55 -1.13
C LEU A 271 -3.86 -17.32 -2.60
N PRO A 272 -5.02 -17.82 -3.04
CA PRO A 272 -5.57 -17.45 -4.34
C PRO A 272 -5.95 -15.96 -4.36
N GLU A 273 -5.72 -15.32 -5.50
CA GLU A 273 -6.17 -13.95 -5.75
C GLU A 273 -7.71 -13.88 -5.67
N ASN A 274 -8.23 -12.91 -4.93
CA ASN A 274 -9.65 -12.62 -4.79
C ASN A 274 -9.95 -11.12 -4.98
N PRO A 275 -9.68 -10.54 -6.17
CA PRO A 275 -9.79 -9.10 -6.39
C PRO A 275 -11.25 -8.68 -6.62
N LEU A 276 -12.02 -8.61 -5.53
CA LEU A 276 -13.48 -8.42 -5.58
C LEU A 276 -13.92 -7.15 -6.34
N GLU A 277 -13.17 -6.04 -6.21
CA GLU A 277 -13.53 -4.81 -6.92
C GLU A 277 -13.42 -4.97 -8.44
N SER A 278 -12.32 -5.54 -8.96
CA SER A 278 -12.12 -5.69 -10.41
C SER A 278 -13.00 -6.77 -11.02
N MET A 279 -13.62 -7.62 -10.19
CA MET A 279 -14.58 -8.64 -10.59
C MET A 279 -16.05 -8.26 -10.31
N ARG A 280 -16.32 -7.01 -9.91
CA ARG A 280 -17.64 -6.58 -9.40
C ARG A 280 -18.80 -6.82 -10.38
N ASP A 281 -18.60 -6.63 -11.67
CA ASP A 281 -19.61 -6.90 -12.71
C ASP A 281 -19.97 -8.39 -12.80
N VAL A 282 -18.97 -9.26 -12.64
CA VAL A 282 -19.14 -10.72 -12.60
C VAL A 282 -19.91 -11.13 -11.34
N LEU A 283 -19.51 -10.61 -10.17
CA LEU A 283 -20.18 -10.89 -8.89
C LEU A 283 -21.68 -10.56 -8.91
N TRP A 284 -22.04 -9.37 -9.43
CA TRP A 284 -23.45 -8.99 -9.54
C TRP A 284 -24.23 -9.83 -10.54
N ARG A 285 -23.61 -10.23 -11.66
CA ARG A 285 -24.24 -11.11 -12.65
C ARG A 285 -24.56 -12.47 -12.05
N GLU A 286 -23.61 -13.09 -11.36
CA GLU A 286 -23.83 -14.39 -10.71
C GLU A 286 -24.89 -14.33 -9.61
N SER A 287 -24.88 -13.28 -8.79
CA SER A 287 -25.92 -13.06 -7.76
C SER A 287 -27.31 -12.86 -8.34
N SER A 288 -27.42 -12.28 -9.54
CA SER A 288 -28.71 -12.12 -10.22
C SER A 288 -29.26 -13.45 -10.76
N LEU A 289 -28.40 -14.32 -11.31
CA LEU A 289 -28.76 -15.64 -11.82
C LEU A 289 -29.17 -16.62 -10.71
N ARG A 290 -28.64 -16.46 -9.49
CA ARG A 290 -29.04 -17.28 -8.33
C ARG A 290 -30.41 -16.88 -7.73
N ARG A 291 -30.95 -15.73 -8.12
CA ARG A 291 -32.25 -15.21 -7.65
C ARG A 291 -33.39 -15.45 -8.65
N SER A 292 -33.07 -15.88 -9.87
CA SER A 292 -34.01 -16.31 -10.92
C SER A 292 -34.20 -17.81 -10.89
#